data_AF-A0A932C971-F1
#
_entry.id   AF-A0A932C971-F1
#
_cell.length_a   1.000
_cell.length_b   1.000
_cell.length_c   1.000
_cell.angle_alpha   90.00
_cell.angle_beta   90.00
_cell.angle_gamma   90.00
#
_symmetry.space_group_name_H-M   'P 1'
#
loop_
_entity.id
_entity.type
_entity.pdbx_description
1 polymer ?
#
loop_
_entity_poly.entity_id
_entity_poly.type
_entity_poly.pdbx_seq_one_letter_code
_entity_poly.pdbx_strand_id
1 'polypeptide(L)'
;MAAPLTPDTSPEIERMQIERWRQMSPAEKAAVVSGLTQAVYDLALAGIRLRHPDASPRERFLRLALITLGRDLARQAYPEITATDLL
;
A
#
# COMPACT_ATOMS: atom_id res chain seq x y z
N MET A 1 -2.98 -13.28 -30.08
CA MET A 1 -2.47 -12.23 -29.17
C MET A 1 -2.82 -12.63 -27.75
N ALA A 2 -1.93 -12.47 -26.77
CA ALA A 2 -2.26 -12.75 -25.38
C ALA A 2 -3.38 -11.79 -24.89
N ALA A 3 -4.22 -12.26 -23.98
CA ALA A 3 -5.21 -11.41 -23.33
C ALA A 3 -4.51 -10.33 -22.48
N PRO A 4 -5.06 -9.11 -22.39
CA PRO A 4 -4.48 -8.05 -21.56
C PRO A 4 -4.50 -8.45 -20.08
N LEU A 5 -3.47 -8.01 -19.35
CA LEU A 5 -3.29 -8.19 -17.91
C LEU A 5 -4.38 -7.49 -17.09
N THR A 6 -4.94 -6.40 -17.61
CA THR A 6 -6.03 -5.65 -16.98
C THR A 6 -7.03 -5.14 -18.03
N PRO A 7 -8.36 -5.19 -17.75
CA PRO A 7 -9.38 -4.75 -18.69
C PRO A 7 -9.45 -3.21 -18.83
N ASP A 8 -8.86 -2.44 -17.92
CA ASP A 8 -8.89 -0.97 -17.92
C ASP A 8 -7.71 -0.32 -18.65
N THR A 9 -6.76 -1.12 -19.14
CA THR A 9 -5.58 -0.65 -19.87
C THR A 9 -5.62 -1.18 -21.30
N SER A 10 -5.46 -0.29 -22.28
CA SER A 10 -5.47 -0.71 -23.67
C SER A 10 -4.26 -1.63 -23.98
N PRO A 11 -4.38 -2.58 -24.92
CA PRO A 11 -3.29 -3.50 -25.24
C PRO A 11 -2.01 -2.81 -25.74
N GLU A 12 -2.11 -1.59 -26.26
CA GLU A 12 -0.97 -0.78 -26.68
C GLU A 12 -0.20 -0.22 -25.48
N ILE A 13 -0.92 0.37 -24.51
CA ILE A 13 -0.32 0.93 -23.31
C ILE A 13 0.28 -0.16 -22.43
N GLU A 14 -0.38 -1.31 -22.33
CA GLU A 14 0.19 -2.47 -21.62
C GLU A 14 1.51 -2.92 -22.24
N ARG A 15 1.58 -3.02 -23.58
CA ARG A 15 2.83 -3.36 -24.27
C ARG A 15 3.94 -2.35 -23.97
N MET A 16 3.62 -1.05 -23.98
CA MET A 16 4.58 -0.01 -23.60
C MET A 16 5.04 -0.15 -22.14
N GLN A 17 4.11 -0.40 -21.22
CA GLN A 17 4.41 -0.60 -19.80
C GLN A 17 5.35 -1.79 -19.59
N ILE A 18 5.04 -2.95 -20.18
CA ILE A 18 5.87 -4.17 -20.10
C ILE A 18 7.27 -3.90 -20.63
N GLU A 19 7.38 -3.22 -21.78
CA GLU A 19 8.67 -2.93 -22.38
C GLU A 19 9.50 -1.97 -21.52
N ARG A 20 8.87 -0.95 -20.91
CA ARG A 20 9.54 -0.08 -19.93
C ARG A 20 10.05 -0.86 -18.72
N TRP A 21 9.24 -1.76 -18.18
CA TRP A 21 9.69 -2.63 -17.10
C TRP A 21 10.85 -3.55 -17.51
N ARG A 22 10.88 -4.06 -18.75
CA ARG A 22 11.99 -4.91 -19.22
C ARG A 22 13.30 -4.14 -19.34
N GLN A 23 13.23 -2.87 -19.72
CA GLN A 23 14.40 -2.01 -19.91
C GLN A 23 15.00 -1.49 -18.59
N MET A 24 14.23 -1.46 -17.51
CA MET A 24 14.72 -1.03 -16.18
C MET A 24 15.74 -2.02 -15.60
N SER A 25 16.82 -1.48 -15.06
CA SER A 25 17.74 -2.18 -14.17
C SER A 25 17.03 -2.64 -12.88
N PRO A 26 17.59 -3.61 -12.15
CA PRO A 26 17.04 -4.02 -10.85
C PRO A 26 16.88 -2.87 -9.84
N ALA A 27 17.82 -1.92 -9.83
CA ALA A 27 17.78 -0.76 -8.93
C ALA A 27 16.63 0.20 -9.26
N GLU A 28 16.40 0.48 -10.56
CA GLU A 28 15.27 1.31 -11.00
C GLU A 28 13.94 0.66 -10.66
N LYS A 29 13.81 -0.67 -10.87
CA LYS A 29 12.62 -1.42 -10.45
C LYS A 29 12.38 -1.31 -8.95
N ALA A 30 13.43 -1.48 -8.14
CA ALA A 30 13.35 -1.37 -6.70
C ALA A 30 12.92 0.03 -6.27
N ALA A 31 13.42 1.09 -6.93
CA ALA A 31 13.01 2.46 -6.66
C ALA A 31 11.52 2.70 -6.98
N VAL A 32 11.03 2.20 -8.13
CA VAL A 32 9.61 2.31 -8.50
C VAL A 32 8.71 1.58 -7.51
N VAL A 33 9.04 0.33 -7.19
CA VAL A 33 8.21 -0.49 -6.28
C VAL A 33 8.21 0.05 -4.86
N SER A 34 9.37 0.45 -4.33
CA SER A 34 9.46 1.03 -2.98
C SER A 34 8.78 2.40 -2.90
N GLY A 35 8.93 3.24 -3.93
CA GLY A 35 8.24 4.52 -4.03
C GLY A 35 6.72 4.36 -4.05
N LEU A 36 6.21 3.40 -4.84
CA LEU A 36 4.77 3.10 -4.87
C LEU A 36 4.27 2.60 -3.52
N THR A 37 5.04 1.73 -2.86
CA THR A 37 4.70 1.22 -1.52
C THR A 37 4.61 2.36 -0.50
N GLN A 38 5.58 3.28 -0.51
CA GLN A 38 5.57 4.44 0.38
C GLN A 38 4.36 5.35 0.10
N ALA A 39 4.07 5.63 -1.17
CA ALA A 39 2.93 6.46 -1.56
C ALA A 39 1.59 5.88 -1.07
N VAL A 40 1.43 4.55 -1.11
CA VAL A 40 0.24 3.87 -0.57
C VAL A 40 0.14 4.03 0.95
N TYR A 41 1.25 3.91 1.68
CA TYR A 41 1.26 4.15 3.12
C TYR A 41 0.93 5.61 3.48
N ASP A 42 1.46 6.57 2.72
CA ASP A 42 1.18 8.00 2.92
C ASP A 42 -0.30 8.30 2.69
N LEU A 43 -0.90 7.71 1.65
CA LEU A 43 -2.32 7.83 1.35
C LEU A 43 -3.19 7.19 2.45
N ALA A 44 -2.82 6.00 2.92
CA ALA A 44 -3.52 5.33 4.02
C ALA A 44 -3.47 6.18 5.30
N LEU A 45 -2.30 6.75 5.63
CA LEU A 45 -2.13 7.63 6.78
C LEU A 45 -2.91 8.94 6.64
N ALA A 46 -2.98 9.53 5.44
CA ALA A 46 -3.85 10.66 5.16
C ALA A 46 -5.33 10.32 5.43
N GLY A 47 -5.79 9.16 4.95
CA GLY A 47 -7.14 8.68 5.23
C GLY A 47 -7.41 8.44 6.72
N ILE A 48 -6.44 7.89 7.47
CA ILE A 48 -6.55 7.70 8.92
C ILE A 48 -6.71 9.05 9.62
N ARG A 49 -5.86 10.04 9.29
CA ARG A 49 -5.95 11.40 9.86
C ARG A 49 -7.30 12.06 9.59
N LEU A 50 -7.86 11.83 8.41
CA LEU A 50 -9.17 12.38 8.05
C LEU A 50 -10.31 11.76 8.87
N ARG A 51 -10.27 10.44 9.12
CA ARG A 51 -11.32 9.72 9.89
C ARG A 51 -11.15 9.84 11.41
N HIS A 52 -9.93 10.03 11.89
CA HIS A 52 -9.60 10.10 13.31
C HIS A 52 -8.70 11.33 13.58
N PRO A 53 -9.27 12.55 13.51
CA PRO A 53 -8.50 13.78 13.64
C PRO A 53 -7.76 13.86 14.99
N ASP A 54 -8.40 13.39 16.07
CA ASP A 54 -7.88 13.43 17.44
C ASP A 54 -6.97 12.25 17.79
N ALA A 55 -6.81 11.28 16.87
CA ALA A 55 -5.97 10.11 17.12
C ALA A 55 -4.51 10.54 17.37
N SER A 56 -3.93 9.99 18.42
CA SER A 56 -2.50 10.20 18.72
C SER A 56 -1.61 9.63 17.62
N PRO A 57 -0.34 10.08 17.48
CA PRO A 57 0.60 9.47 16.53
C PRO A 57 0.72 7.95 16.69
N ARG A 58 0.67 7.42 17.93
CA ARG A 58 0.72 5.98 18.19
C ARG A 58 -0.53 5.27 17.67
N GLU A 59 -1.71 5.83 17.93
CA GLU A 59 -2.96 5.27 17.44
C GLU A 59 -3.02 5.24 15.91
N ARG A 60 -2.58 6.33 15.25
CA ARG A 60 -2.48 6.38 13.78
C ARG A 60 -1.56 5.29 13.23
N PHE A 61 -0.43 5.05 13.89
CA PHE A 61 0.48 3.96 13.55
C PHE A 61 -0.18 2.58 13.69
N LEU A 62 -0.89 2.32 14.79
CA LEU A 62 -1.57 1.04 15.01
C LEU A 62 -2.72 0.82 14.00
N ARG A 63 -3.46 1.87 13.65
CA ARG A 63 -4.47 1.84 12.57
C ARG A 63 -3.83 1.53 11.22
N LEU A 64 -2.66 2.09 10.92
CA LEU A 64 -1.92 1.77 9.69
C LEU A 64 -1.48 0.31 9.69
N ALA A 65 -0.93 -0.19 10.80
CA ALA A 65 -0.52 -1.59 10.94
C ALA A 65 -1.68 -2.57 10.70
N LEU A 66 -2.88 -2.26 11.20
CA LEU A 66 -4.07 -3.07 10.94
C LEU A 66 -4.45 -3.14 9.46
N ILE A 67 -4.29 -2.03 8.72
CA ILE A 67 -4.60 -1.96 7.29
C ILE A 67 -3.55 -2.74 6.48
N THR A 68 -2.27 -2.65 6.84
CA THR A 68 -1.17 -3.17 6.02
C THR A 68 -0.83 -4.63 6.33
N LEU A 69 -0.90 -5.05 7.60
CA LEU A 69 -0.59 -6.41 8.03
C LEU A 69 -1.84 -7.31 8.15
N GLY A 70 -3.02 -6.70 8.23
CA GLY A 70 -4.24 -7.39 8.64
C GLY A 70 -4.31 -7.59 10.15
N ARG A 71 -5.49 -7.97 10.66
CA ARG A 71 -5.80 -7.98 12.10
C ARG A 71 -4.92 -8.93 12.90
N ASP A 72 -4.71 -10.15 12.40
CA ASP A 72 -4.04 -11.19 13.17
C ASP A 72 -2.55 -10.88 13.34
N LEU A 73 -1.87 -10.56 12.24
CA LEU A 73 -0.45 -10.23 12.27
C LEU A 73 -0.19 -8.90 12.99
N ALA A 74 -1.05 -7.90 12.81
CA ALA A 74 -0.92 -6.63 13.53
C ALA A 74 -1.03 -6.84 15.05
N ARG A 75 -1.94 -7.69 15.54
CA ARG A 75 -2.06 -7.98 16.99
C ARG A 75 -0.89 -8.80 17.53
N GLN A 76 -0.34 -9.71 16.74
CA GLN A 76 0.87 -10.44 17.12
C GLN A 76 2.08 -9.50 17.24
N ALA A 77 2.21 -8.55 16.30
CA ALA A 77 3.29 -7.57 16.29
C ALA A 77 3.10 -6.43 17.32
N TYR A 78 1.85 -6.04 17.57
CA TYR A 78 1.45 -4.94 18.45
C TYR A 78 0.30 -5.39 19.36
N PRO A 79 0.61 -6.08 20.48
CA PRO A 79 -0.39 -6.66 21.38
C PRO A 79 -1.31 -5.65 22.07
N GLU A 80 -0.95 -4.37 22.07
CA GLU A 80 -1.80 -3.28 22.59
C GLU A 80 -3.04 -3.01 21.72
N ILE A 81 -3.14 -3.58 20.53
CA ILE A 81 -4.34 -3.50 19.70
C ILE A 81 -5.42 -4.41 20.30
N THR A 82 -6.31 -3.88 21.15
CA THR A 82 -7.40 -4.68 21.74
C THR A 82 -8.66 -4.69 20.86
N ALA A 83 -9.59 -5.61 21.15
CA ALA A 83 -10.76 -5.89 20.30
C ALA A 83 -11.72 -4.70 20.12
N THR A 84 -11.65 -3.70 21.00
CA THR A 84 -12.55 -2.53 21.03
C THR A 84 -11.94 -1.30 20.34
N ASP A 85 -10.65 -1.31 20.01
CA ASP A 85 -9.88 -0.05 20.01
C ASP A 85 -10.00 0.83 18.77
N LEU A 86 -10.45 0.34 17.60
CA LEU A 86 -10.30 1.11 16.36
C LEU A 86 -11.53 1.04 15.44
N LEU A 87 -12.73 1.11 16.02
CA LEU A 87 -13.92 1.63 15.32
C LEU A 87 -13.82 3.16 15.15
#